data_AF-A0ABD3BN50-F1
#
_entry.id   AF-A0ABD3BN50-F1
#
_cell.length_a   1.000
_cell.length_b   1.000
_cell.length_c   1.000
_cell.angle_alpha   90.00
_cell.angle_beta   90.00
_cell.angle_gamma   90.00
#
_symmetry.space_group_name_H-M   'P 1'
#
loop_
_entity.id
_entity.type
_entity.pdbx_description
1 polymer ?
#
loop_
_entity_poly.entity_id
_entity_poly.type
_entity_poly.pdbx_seq_one_letter_code
_entity_poly.pdbx_strand_id
1 'polypeptide(L)'
;MYRAFEAYQVVKGMRSNTLTKPKWVYPKCCQQDVGDAECGLFVIRHMLEIIKLDIASSFEKVLDMEEPYSNDDIDDVRRRWAESFLEVI
;
A
#
# COMPACT_ATOMS: atom_id res chain seq x y z
N MET A 1 -14.14 0.89 10.72
CA MET A 1 -13.96 0.26 9.40
C MET A 1 -15.12 -0.66 9.02
N TYR A 2 -15.46 -1.67 9.84
CA TYR A 2 -16.55 -2.63 9.57
C TYR A 2 -17.93 -1.97 9.31
N ARG A 3 -18.39 -1.07 10.19
CA ARG A 3 -19.69 -0.36 10.02
C ARG A 3 -19.77 0.51 8.76
N ALA A 4 -18.65 1.11 8.35
CA ALA A 4 -18.60 1.93 7.15
C ALA A 4 -18.75 1.07 5.88
N PHE A 5 -18.13 -0.12 5.87
CA PHE A 5 -18.23 -1.08 4.77
C PHE A 5 -19.65 -1.67 4.66
N GLU A 6 -20.31 -1.95 5.78
CA GLU A 6 -21.72 -2.36 5.78
C GLU A 6 -22.65 -1.27 5.23
N ALA A 7 -22.49 -0.02 5.69
CA ALA A 7 -23.25 1.11 5.18
C ALA A 7 -23.08 1.30 3.67
N TYR A 8 -21.85 1.18 3.15
CA TYR A 8 -21.57 1.23 1.72
C TYR A 8 -22.31 0.12 0.94
N GLN A 9 -22.28 -1.12 1.43
CA GLN A 9 -22.98 -2.24 0.79
C GLN A 9 -24.50 -2.02 0.74
N VAL A 10 -25.09 -1.48 1.82
CA VAL A 10 -26.51 -1.12 1.87
C VAL A 10 -26.84 -0.02 0.86
N VAL A 11 -26.02 1.04 0.77
CA VAL A 11 -26.19 2.11 -0.24
C VAL A 11 -26.07 1.58 -1.67
N LYS A 12 -25.26 0.53 -1.90
CA LYS A 12 -25.16 -0.18 -3.18
C LYS A 12 -26.33 -1.16 -3.44
N GLY A 13 -27.33 -1.23 -2.56
CA GLY A 13 -28.54 -2.02 -2.73
C GLY A 13 -28.44 -3.47 -2.23
N MET A 14 -27.37 -3.83 -1.50
CA MET A 14 -27.29 -5.14 -0.86
C MET A 14 -28.27 -5.23 0.31
N ARG A 15 -28.96 -6.38 0.41
CA ARG A 15 -29.88 -6.66 1.50
C ARG A 15 -29.10 -7.06 2.75
N SER A 16 -29.65 -6.80 3.93
CA SER A 16 -28.98 -7.08 5.22
C SER A 16 -28.51 -8.53 5.36
N ASN A 17 -29.24 -9.49 4.76
CA ASN A 17 -28.89 -10.92 4.79
C ASN A 17 -27.83 -11.32 3.74
N THR A 18 -27.43 -10.40 2.86
CA THR A 18 -26.41 -10.60 1.81
C THR A 18 -25.14 -9.79 2.06
N LEU A 19 -25.06 -9.05 3.18
CA LEU A 19 -23.88 -8.25 3.51
C LEU A 19 -22.69 -9.18 3.76
N THR A 20 -21.59 -8.88 3.07
CA THR A 20 -20.34 -9.59 3.26
C THR A 20 -19.51 -8.91 4.33
N LYS A 21 -18.68 -9.70 5.01
CA LYS A 21 -17.68 -9.17 5.92
C LYS A 21 -16.44 -8.75 5.11
N PRO A 22 -15.79 -7.65 5.49
CA PRO A 22 -14.52 -7.28 4.87
C PRO A 22 -13.51 -8.42 5.14
N LYS A 23 -12.86 -8.87 4.07
CA LYS A 23 -11.77 -9.85 4.16
C LYS A 23 -10.46 -9.09 4.29
N TRP A 24 -9.71 -9.39 5.33
CA TRP A 24 -8.33 -8.92 5.42
C TRP A 24 -7.46 -9.72 4.47
N VAL A 25 -6.69 -9.03 3.64
CA VAL A 25 -5.73 -9.64 2.72
C VAL A 25 -4.34 -9.22 3.17
N TYR A 26 -3.42 -10.19 3.24
CA TYR A 26 -2.01 -9.95 3.48
C TYR A 26 -1.29 -10.01 2.14
N PRO A 27 -1.11 -8.87 1.47
CA PRO A 27 -0.37 -8.84 0.23
C PRO A 27 1.09 -9.24 0.41
N LYS A 28 1.68 -9.82 -0.64
CA LYS A 28 3.15 -9.93 -0.68
C LYS A 28 3.72 -8.55 -0.97
N CYS A 29 4.84 -8.25 -0.34
CA CYS A 29 5.60 -7.04 -0.60
C CYS A 29 7.08 -7.35 -0.43
N CYS A 30 7.91 -6.57 -1.11
CA CYS A 30 9.36 -6.61 -0.95
C CYS A 30 9.70 -6.51 0.54
N GLN A 31 10.45 -7.48 1.04
CA GLN A 31 10.85 -7.51 2.44
C GLN A 31 12.28 -6.99 2.56
N GLN A 32 12.52 -6.17 3.57
CA GLN A 32 13.88 -5.84 3.99
C GLN A 32 14.49 -7.02 4.74
N ASP A 33 15.81 -7.02 4.88
CA ASP A 33 16.50 -8.01 5.69
C ASP A 33 16.20 -7.82 7.19
N VAL A 34 16.32 -8.93 7.93
CA VAL A 34 16.06 -8.97 9.36
C VAL A 34 17.17 -8.21 10.10
N GLY A 35 16.77 -7.16 10.82
CA GLY A 35 17.69 -6.33 11.61
C GLY A 35 17.98 -4.97 10.98
N ASP A 36 17.55 -4.73 9.75
CA ASP A 36 17.74 -3.44 9.08
C ASP A 36 16.78 -2.36 9.60
N ALA A 37 17.23 -1.10 9.51
CA ALA A 37 16.49 0.07 9.98
C ALA A 37 15.71 0.80 8.87
N GLU A 38 15.46 0.15 7.74
CA GLU A 38 14.94 0.77 6.51
C GLU A 38 13.41 0.62 6.34
N CYS A 39 12.69 0.14 7.36
CA CYS A 39 11.30 -0.27 7.22
C CYS A 39 10.38 0.85 6.74
N GLY A 40 10.67 2.08 7.18
CA GLY A 40 9.97 3.28 6.71
C GLY A 40 10.14 3.52 5.21
N LEU A 41 11.34 3.28 4.66
CA LEU A 41 11.63 3.47 3.24
C LEU A 41 10.92 2.41 2.38
N PHE A 42 10.89 1.16 2.84
CA PHE A 42 10.14 0.08 2.17
C PHE A 42 8.64 0.37 2.13
N VAL A 43 8.05 0.83 3.24
CA VAL A 43 6.64 1.24 3.32
C VAL A 43 6.36 2.39 2.35
N ILE A 44 7.21 3.40 2.33
CA ILE A 44 7.06 4.56 1.43
C ILE A 44 7.18 4.14 -0.04
N ARG A 45 8.19 3.35 -0.41
CA ARG A 45 8.34 2.84 -1.78
C ARG A 45 7.10 2.10 -2.23
N HIS A 46 6.58 1.23 -1.37
CA HIS A 46 5.39 0.46 -1.65
C HIS A 46 4.14 1.33 -1.85
N MET A 47 3.96 2.37 -1.03
CA MET A 47 2.87 3.34 -1.21
C MET A 47 3.00 4.13 -2.52
N LEU A 48 4.23 4.50 -2.92
CA LEU A 48 4.46 5.18 -4.20
C LEU A 48 4.07 4.29 -5.39
N GLU A 49 4.38 3.00 -5.36
CA GLU A 49 3.96 2.08 -6.43
C GLU A 49 2.44 1.93 -6.51
N ILE A 50 1.75 1.84 -5.36
CA ILE A 50 0.28 1.82 -5.32
C ILE A 50 -0.31 3.08 -5.98
N ILE A 51 0.25 4.27 -5.67
CA ILE A 51 -0.21 5.54 -6.23
C ILE A 51 0.08 5.61 -7.74
N LYS A 52 1.30 5.26 -8.17
CA LYS A 52 1.71 5.31 -9.58
C LYS A 52 0.84 4.43 -10.48
N LEU A 53 0.44 3.27 -9.98
CA LEU A 53 -0.36 2.34 -10.75
C LEU A 53 -1.79 2.85 -10.98
N ASP A 54 -2.25 3.85 -10.22
CA ASP A 54 -3.64 4.37 -10.27
C ASP A 54 -4.70 3.25 -10.11
N ILE A 55 -4.29 2.13 -9.51
CA ILE A 55 -5.14 0.96 -9.30
C ILE A 55 -5.87 1.13 -7.97
N ALA A 56 -7.07 1.69 -8.02
CA ALA A 56 -7.99 1.67 -6.88
C ALA A 56 -8.78 0.34 -6.78
N SER A 57 -8.76 -0.48 -7.83
CA SER A 57 -9.70 -1.60 -8.03
C SER A 57 -9.10 -3.01 -7.86
N SER A 58 -7.77 -3.17 -7.84
CA SER A 58 -7.12 -4.48 -7.80
C SER A 58 -5.75 -4.44 -7.12
N PHE A 59 -5.76 -4.40 -5.79
CA PHE A 59 -4.57 -4.47 -4.94
C PHE A 59 -3.74 -5.73 -5.24
N GLU A 60 -4.36 -6.88 -5.49
CA GLU A 60 -3.66 -8.15 -5.78
C GLU A 60 -2.67 -8.08 -6.96
N LYS A 61 -2.92 -7.24 -7.97
CA LYS A 61 -2.02 -7.08 -9.13
C LYS A 61 -0.76 -6.26 -8.82
N VAL A 62 -0.82 -5.41 -7.81
CA VAL A 62 0.29 -4.56 -7.35
C VAL A 62 1.18 -5.29 -6.34
N LEU A 63 0.64 -6.35 -5.75
CA LEU A 63 1.09 -6.94 -4.50
C LEU A 63 1.66 -8.35 -4.68
N ASP A 64 2.04 -8.69 -5.90
CA ASP A 64 2.74 -9.93 -6.21
C ASP A 64 4.20 -9.62 -6.57
N MET A 65 4.84 -8.79 -5.73
CA MET A 65 6.27 -8.51 -5.81
C MET A 65 6.99 -9.29 -4.71
N GLU A 66 7.78 -10.27 -5.12
CA GLU A 66 8.50 -11.18 -4.23
C GLU A 66 10.00 -10.83 -4.11
N GLU A 67 10.53 -10.08 -5.07
CA GLU A 67 11.93 -9.66 -5.08
C GLU A 67 12.15 -8.44 -4.17
N PRO A 68 13.25 -8.38 -3.39
CA PRO A 68 13.61 -7.21 -2.61
C PRO A 68 13.81 -5.98 -3.50
N TYR A 69 13.55 -4.78 -2.94
CA TYR A 69 13.94 -3.54 -3.61
C TYR A 69 15.46 -3.46 -3.72
N SER A 70 15.95 -2.92 -4.83
CA SER A 70 17.37 -2.66 -5.00
C SER A 70 17.81 -1.48 -4.13
N ASN A 71 19.12 -1.39 -3.83
CA ASN A 71 19.67 -0.22 -3.13
C ASN A 71 19.37 1.08 -3.89
N ASP A 72 19.41 1.04 -5.23
CA ASP A 72 19.07 2.19 -6.08
C ASP A 72 17.62 2.63 -5.90
N ASP A 73 16.68 1.69 -5.74
CA ASP A 73 15.27 2.00 -5.46
C ASP A 73 15.09 2.69 -4.10
N ILE A 74 15.84 2.23 -3.08
CA ILE A 74 15.80 2.79 -1.73
C ILE A 74 16.46 4.18 -1.70
N ASP A 75 17.57 4.35 -2.40
CA ASP A 75 18.28 5.63 -2.49
C ASP A 75 17.48 6.67 -3.28
N ASP A 76 16.77 6.27 -4.34
CA ASP A 76 15.83 7.16 -5.04
C ASP A 76 14.74 7.68 -4.10
N VAL A 77 14.16 6.80 -3.28
CA VAL A 77 13.13 7.19 -2.29
C VAL A 77 13.71 8.16 -1.26
N ARG A 78 14.90 7.89 -0.71
CA ARG A 78 15.58 8.81 0.21
C ARG A 78 15.77 10.19 -0.41
N ARG A 79 16.31 10.23 -1.62
CA ARG A 79 16.61 11.48 -2.31
C ARG A 79 15.34 12.31 -2.53
N ARG A 80 14.30 11.70 -3.08
CA ARG A 80 13.03 12.40 -3.38
C ARG A 80 12.39 12.98 -2.12
N TRP A 81 12.47 12.27 -0.99
CA TRP A 81 12.00 12.78 0.29
C TRP A 81 12.88 13.89 0.85
N ALA A 82 14.19 13.75 0.78
CA ALA A 82 15.11 14.81 1.19
C ALA A 82 14.87 16.10 0.40
N GLU A 83 14.70 16.00 -0.92
CA GLU A 83 14.31 17.12 -1.79
C GLU A 83 12.97 17.73 -1.35
N SER A 84 11.95 16.90 -1.11
CA SER A 84 10.63 17.38 -0.68
C SER A 84 10.66 18.11 0.67
N PHE A 85 11.47 17.65 1.62
CA PHE A 85 11.64 18.35 2.91
C PHE A 85 12.37 19.68 2.76
N LEU A 86 13.27 19.80 1.80
CA LEU A 86 14.02 21.03 1.53
C LEU A 86 13.19 22.06 0.75
N GLU A 87 12.25 21.62 -0.10
CA GLU A 87 11.32 22.50 -0.82
C GLU A 87 10.21 23.10 0.07
N VAL A 88 9.99 22.53 1.26
CA VAL A 88 8.97 22.99 2.23
C VAL A 88 9.53 24.04 3.21
N ILE A 89 10.82 24.40 3.10
CA ILE A 89 11.48 25.45 3.90
C ILE A 89 11.51 26.78 3.15
#